data_AF-A0A972HBM2-F1
#
_entry.id   AF-A0A972HBM2-F1
#
_cell.length_a   1.000
_cell.length_b   1.000
_cell.length_c   1.000
_cell.angle_alpha   90.00
_cell.angle_beta   90.00
_cell.angle_gamma   90.00
#
_symmetry.space_group_name_H-M   'P 1'
#
loop_
_entity.id
_entity.type
_entity.pdbx_description
1 polymer ?
#
loop_
_entity_poly.entity_id
_entity_poly.type
_entity_poly.pdbx_seq_one_letter_code
_entity_poly.pdbx_strand_id
1 'polypeptide(L)'
;MTFGTPLALLAIPPAVALIVWIARRGHRNVPERQFKLATILRVIGVVLLVVALAQPAISTGSDQRTVVFLLDRSASIDPAGRSAQESYVRAALNLQGPLDRSGIAVFGADVKLDSAVGEQTTLGDLTTLIDDSATDIGGALTALGAILPTEGSRRIVLITDGVDTAGNAREASAILGEDGIAVDVVQLAAGSRSDVLVRSVKTRPTARVGDMVSVEIEIESSISGPATITIDSGGGQTQTVAVDLAVGTQSIGVEIPATDAGFTRVTATVAATGDAVPQNNSGEAGIRVLGSPTILIVEGKAGDADQIRDALVANDVIVARGTQVPSDEELATYDGVVLVNVPAPPAGDVTRLRRYVEDLGRGLVVVGGDQAFGLGGYQQSELEDLLPVISNPDDFVRRQPVAEVLVIDTSGSMADCHCGDGNLDGPREGGGVNKTDISRAGAELAIGALRDEDRIGVLAFTSGTRWALPFGPKPDDA
;
A
#
# COMPACT_ATOMS: atom_id res chain seq x y z
N MET A 1 -56.02 9.64 -25.00
CA MET A 1 -56.32 11.08 -25.13
C MET A 1 -55.95 11.73 -23.82
N THR A 2 -54.98 12.62 -23.83
CA THR A 2 -54.50 13.36 -22.66
C THR A 2 -54.86 14.84 -22.83
N PHE A 3 -55.05 15.56 -21.72
CA PHE A 3 -55.31 17.01 -21.74
C PHE A 3 -54.11 17.70 -21.11
N GLY A 4 -53.53 18.71 -21.77
CA GLY A 4 -52.40 19.47 -21.22
C GLY A 4 -52.79 20.24 -19.94
N THR A 5 -54.04 20.72 -19.87
CA THR A 5 -54.59 21.43 -18.70
C THR A 5 -55.98 20.88 -18.34
N PRO A 6 -56.06 19.71 -17.68
CA PRO A 6 -57.35 19.05 -17.42
C PRO A 6 -58.30 19.89 -16.56
N LEU A 7 -57.75 20.79 -15.72
CA LEU A 7 -58.53 21.71 -14.89
C LEU A 7 -59.33 22.74 -15.70
N ALA A 8 -58.94 23.05 -16.95
CA ALA A 8 -59.67 23.99 -17.80
C ALA A 8 -61.10 23.51 -18.10
N LEU A 9 -61.35 22.20 -18.10
CA LEU A 9 -62.68 21.63 -18.33
C LEU A 9 -63.69 21.98 -17.23
N LEU A 10 -63.23 22.30 -16.01
CA LEU A 10 -64.09 22.77 -14.92
C LEU A 10 -64.69 24.16 -15.19
N ALA A 11 -64.17 24.90 -16.18
CA ALA A 11 -64.75 26.18 -16.59
C ALA A 11 -66.02 26.02 -17.44
N ILE A 12 -66.36 24.82 -17.92
CA ILE A 12 -67.55 24.59 -18.76
C ILE A 12 -68.85 24.92 -18.01
N PRO A 13 -69.15 24.37 -16.81
CA PRO A 13 -70.38 24.69 -16.09
C PRO A 13 -70.59 26.20 -15.80
N PRO A 14 -69.60 26.96 -15.27
CA PRO A 14 -69.80 28.38 -15.01
C PRO A 14 -69.92 29.20 -16.30
N ALA A 15 -69.19 28.86 -17.36
CA ALA A 15 -69.27 29.56 -18.64
C ALA A 15 -70.64 29.36 -19.33
N VAL A 16 -71.18 28.12 -19.31
CA VAL A 16 -72.53 27.83 -19.83
C VAL A 16 -73.60 28.50 -18.98
N ALA A 17 -73.47 28.46 -17.65
CA ALA A 17 -74.40 29.14 -16.74
C ALA A 17 -74.45 30.65 -16.99
N LEU A 18 -73.29 31.29 -17.21
CA LEU A 18 -73.20 32.71 -17.54
C LEU A 18 -73.92 33.05 -18.85
N ILE A 19 -73.70 32.27 -19.92
CA ILE A 19 -74.37 32.48 -21.22
C ILE A 19 -75.88 32.34 -21.09
N VAL A 20 -76.36 31.31 -20.38
CA VAL A 20 -77.79 31.08 -20.15
C VAL A 20 -78.39 32.20 -19.29
N TRP A 21 -77.66 32.71 -18.30
CA TRP A 21 -78.10 33.83 -17.48
C TRP A 21 -78.19 35.14 -18.27
N ILE A 22 -77.19 35.46 -19.10
CA ILE A 22 -77.21 36.61 -20.01
C ILE A 22 -78.37 36.49 -21.00
N ALA A 23 -78.56 35.29 -21.57
CA ALA A 23 -79.67 35.01 -22.48
C ALA A 23 -81.03 35.24 -21.81
N ARG A 24 -81.20 34.85 -20.53
CA ARG A 24 -82.45 35.07 -19.79
C ARG A 24 -82.74 36.54 -19.44
N ARG A 25 -81.71 37.39 -19.30
CA ARG A 25 -81.86 38.82 -18.95
C ARG A 25 -81.97 39.77 -20.15
N GLY A 26 -81.66 39.32 -21.37
CA GLY A 26 -81.68 40.18 -22.56
C GLY A 26 -83.09 40.57 -23.03
N HIS A 27 -83.26 41.83 -23.44
CA HIS A 27 -84.50 42.32 -24.06
C HIS A 27 -84.79 41.58 -25.38
N ARG A 28 -86.02 41.07 -25.53
CA ARG A 28 -86.46 40.22 -26.65
C ARG A 28 -86.97 41.07 -27.83
N ASN A 29 -86.11 41.34 -28.80
CA ASN A 29 -86.51 41.95 -30.08
C ASN A 29 -86.49 40.97 -31.27
N VAL A 30 -86.42 39.66 -31.00
CA VAL A 30 -86.15 38.61 -32.02
C VAL A 30 -87.09 37.41 -31.80
N PRO A 31 -87.55 36.73 -32.86
CA PRO A 31 -88.37 35.51 -32.77
C PRO A 31 -87.74 34.39 -31.91
N GLU A 32 -88.56 33.64 -31.16
CA GLU A 32 -88.10 32.62 -30.20
C GLU A 32 -87.20 31.54 -30.82
N ARG A 33 -87.46 31.14 -32.06
CA ARG A 33 -86.66 30.12 -32.76
C ARG A 33 -85.24 30.59 -33.04
N GLN A 34 -85.10 31.85 -33.50
CA GLN A 34 -83.80 32.46 -33.76
C GLN A 34 -83.01 32.67 -32.47
N PHE A 35 -83.70 33.06 -31.40
CA PHE A 35 -83.10 33.23 -30.08
C PHE A 35 -82.58 31.91 -29.49
N LYS A 36 -83.38 30.83 -29.56
CA LYS A 36 -82.97 29.49 -29.13
C LYS A 36 -81.76 29.00 -29.92
N LEU A 37 -81.79 29.14 -31.25
CA LEU A 37 -80.69 28.73 -32.12
C LEU A 37 -79.40 29.51 -31.81
N ALA A 38 -79.47 30.84 -31.64
CA ALA A 38 -78.32 31.67 -31.32
C ALA A 38 -77.72 31.32 -29.94
N THR A 39 -78.56 31.00 -28.96
CA THR A 39 -78.10 30.59 -27.62
C THR A 39 -77.42 29.23 -27.67
N ILE A 40 -77.98 28.26 -28.40
CA ILE A 40 -77.38 26.93 -28.60
C ILE A 40 -76.00 27.08 -29.28
N LEU A 41 -75.90 27.88 -30.34
CA LEU A 41 -74.64 28.13 -31.03
C LEU A 41 -73.59 28.80 -30.14
N ARG A 42 -73.99 29.74 -29.28
CA ARG A 42 -73.07 30.36 -28.29
C ARG A 42 -72.58 29.38 -27.25
N VAL A 43 -73.46 28.52 -26.74
CA VAL A 43 -73.07 27.46 -25.80
C VAL A 43 -72.09 26.49 -26.46
N ILE A 44 -72.38 26.02 -27.68
CA ILE A 44 -71.48 25.16 -28.45
C ILE A 44 -70.13 25.86 -28.67
N GLY A 45 -70.15 27.12 -29.11
CA GLY A 45 -68.94 27.89 -29.36
C GLY A 45 -68.05 28.02 -28.12
N VAL A 46 -68.62 28.33 -26.97
CA VAL A 46 -67.85 28.45 -25.72
C VAL A 46 -67.38 27.10 -25.20
N VAL A 47 -68.18 26.03 -25.31
CA VAL A 47 -67.73 24.68 -24.97
C VAL A 47 -66.52 24.27 -25.83
N LEU A 48 -66.57 24.52 -27.14
CA LEU A 48 -65.44 24.24 -28.05
C LEU A 48 -64.20 25.07 -27.69
N LEU A 49 -64.37 26.33 -27.28
CA LEU A 49 -63.28 27.21 -26.88
C LEU A 49 -62.61 26.72 -25.59
N VAL A 50 -63.40 26.27 -24.60
CA VAL A 50 -62.88 25.69 -23.35
C VAL A 50 -62.20 24.34 -23.61
N VAL A 51 -62.75 23.50 -24.50
CA VAL A 51 -62.10 22.25 -24.92
C VAL A 51 -60.79 22.53 -25.64
N ALA A 52 -60.74 23.53 -26.53
CA ALA A 52 -59.49 23.94 -27.18
C ALA A 52 -58.46 24.44 -26.15
N LEU A 53 -58.90 25.18 -25.12
CA LEU A 53 -58.06 25.64 -24.02
C LEU A 53 -57.47 24.47 -23.20
N ALA A 54 -58.24 23.38 -23.06
CA ALA A 54 -57.79 22.16 -22.36
C ALA A 54 -56.71 21.38 -23.13
N GLN A 55 -56.37 21.80 -24.35
CA GLN A 55 -55.33 21.20 -25.20
C GLN A 55 -55.47 19.67 -25.33
N PRO A 56 -56.54 19.17 -25.97
CA PRO A 56 -56.72 17.74 -26.19
C PRO A 56 -55.62 17.21 -27.11
N ALA A 57 -54.81 16.28 -26.58
CA ALA A 57 -53.80 15.56 -27.33
C ALA A 57 -54.25 14.10 -27.52
N ILE A 58 -54.20 13.62 -28.76
CA ILE A 58 -54.36 12.20 -29.06
C ILE A 58 -52.95 11.65 -29.26
N SER A 59 -52.41 10.96 -28.26
CA SER A 59 -51.19 10.18 -28.44
C SER A 59 -51.53 8.90 -29.19
N THR A 60 -51.30 8.88 -30.49
CA THR A 60 -51.09 7.62 -31.20
C THR A 60 -49.69 7.15 -30.81
N GLY A 61 -49.59 6.16 -29.92
CA GLY A 61 -48.28 5.52 -29.68
C GLY A 61 -47.77 4.98 -31.01
N SER A 62 -46.57 5.35 -31.42
CA SER A 62 -45.93 4.63 -32.51
C SER A 62 -45.52 3.27 -31.95
N ASP A 63 -46.10 2.20 -32.49
CA ASP A 63 -45.66 0.82 -32.22
C ASP A 63 -44.28 0.51 -32.85
N GLN A 64 -43.57 1.53 -33.35
CA GLN A 64 -42.22 1.36 -33.90
C GLN A 64 -41.22 1.13 -32.77
N ARG A 65 -40.66 -0.09 -32.75
CA ARG A 65 -39.60 -0.47 -31.83
C ARG A 65 -38.27 -0.46 -32.56
N THR A 66 -37.25 0.15 -31.98
CA THR A 66 -35.88 0.06 -32.46
C THR A 66 -35.07 -0.81 -31.51
N VAL A 67 -34.60 -1.96 -31.98
CA VAL A 67 -33.85 -2.94 -31.18
C VAL A 67 -32.44 -3.13 -31.75
N VAL A 68 -31.41 -2.85 -30.96
CA VAL A 68 -30.02 -3.16 -31.35
C VAL A 68 -29.53 -4.36 -30.56
N PHE A 69 -29.11 -5.42 -31.27
CA PHE A 69 -28.46 -6.57 -30.67
C PHE A 69 -26.96 -6.27 -30.53
N LEU A 70 -26.45 -6.35 -29.32
CA LEU A 70 -25.04 -6.12 -29.00
C LEU A 70 -24.41 -7.46 -28.62
N LEU A 71 -23.60 -8.02 -29.51
CA LEU A 71 -22.99 -9.35 -29.36
C LEU A 71 -21.55 -9.22 -28.88
N ASP A 72 -21.25 -9.91 -27.79
CA ASP A 72 -19.89 -10.04 -27.27
C ASP A 72 -19.04 -10.94 -28.19
N ARG A 73 -17.88 -10.43 -28.61
CA ARG A 73 -16.90 -11.12 -29.46
C ARG A 73 -15.52 -11.19 -28.79
N SER A 74 -15.44 -10.94 -27.49
CA SER A 74 -14.22 -11.09 -26.70
C SER A 74 -13.66 -12.52 -26.71
N ALA A 75 -12.39 -12.66 -26.33
CA ALA A 75 -11.67 -13.94 -26.32
C ALA A 75 -12.29 -15.00 -25.38
N SER A 76 -13.07 -14.58 -24.37
CA SER A 76 -13.75 -15.48 -23.43
C SER A 76 -14.92 -16.23 -24.06
N ILE A 77 -15.57 -15.67 -25.09
CA ILE A 77 -16.72 -16.30 -25.76
C ILE A 77 -16.25 -17.42 -26.70
N ASP A 78 -16.58 -18.66 -26.34
CA ASP A 78 -16.21 -19.87 -27.08
C ASP A 78 -17.04 -20.05 -28.37
N PRO A 79 -16.63 -20.94 -29.29
CA PRO A 79 -17.37 -21.16 -30.54
C PRO A 79 -18.83 -21.59 -30.33
N ALA A 80 -19.11 -22.32 -29.25
CA ALA A 80 -20.48 -22.70 -28.88
C ALA A 80 -21.32 -21.49 -28.45
N GLY A 81 -20.76 -20.60 -27.61
CA GLY A 81 -21.36 -19.33 -27.22
C GLY A 81 -21.60 -18.41 -28.42
N ARG A 82 -20.64 -18.33 -29.36
CA ARG A 82 -20.81 -17.58 -30.62
C ARG A 82 -21.98 -18.11 -31.44
N SER A 83 -22.09 -19.43 -31.59
CA SER A 83 -23.21 -20.07 -32.28
C SER A 83 -24.56 -19.84 -31.57
N ALA A 84 -24.56 -19.83 -30.23
CA ALA A 84 -25.74 -19.55 -29.43
C ALA A 84 -26.20 -18.09 -29.57
N GLN A 85 -25.28 -17.13 -29.57
CA GLN A 85 -25.57 -15.71 -29.83
C GLN A 85 -26.24 -15.53 -31.20
N GLU A 86 -25.65 -16.10 -32.25
CA GLU A 86 -26.20 -15.98 -33.59
C GLU A 86 -27.57 -16.65 -33.71
N SER A 87 -27.76 -17.82 -33.09
CA SER A 87 -29.04 -18.52 -33.09
C SER A 87 -30.13 -17.72 -32.37
N TYR A 88 -29.78 -17.08 -31.25
CA TYR A 88 -30.68 -16.17 -30.53
C TYR A 88 -31.06 -14.97 -31.39
N VAL A 89 -30.09 -14.31 -32.01
CA VAL A 89 -30.34 -13.14 -32.87
C VAL A 89 -31.20 -13.52 -34.08
N ARG A 90 -30.92 -14.64 -34.76
CA ARG A 90 -31.77 -15.12 -35.87
C ARG A 90 -33.21 -15.39 -35.41
N ALA A 91 -33.39 -16.03 -34.25
CA ALA A 91 -34.71 -16.28 -33.70
C ALA A 91 -35.46 -14.98 -33.35
N ALA A 92 -34.75 -13.99 -32.80
CA ALA A 92 -35.32 -12.69 -32.46
C ALA A 92 -35.70 -11.86 -33.71
N LEU A 93 -34.86 -11.86 -34.74
CA LEU A 93 -35.15 -11.17 -36.01
C LEU A 93 -36.37 -11.78 -36.73
N ASN A 94 -36.61 -13.10 -36.61
CA ASN A 94 -37.80 -13.74 -37.18
C ASN A 94 -39.12 -13.33 -36.51
N LEU A 95 -39.07 -12.76 -35.30
CA LEU A 95 -40.24 -12.27 -34.57
C LEU A 95 -40.49 -10.76 -34.79
N GLN A 96 -39.64 -10.10 -35.59
CA GLN A 96 -39.71 -8.67 -35.84
C GLN A 96 -41.01 -8.29 -36.57
N GLY A 97 -41.71 -7.27 -36.06
CA GLY A 97 -42.89 -6.72 -36.71
C GLY A 97 -42.55 -5.92 -37.97
N PRO A 98 -43.51 -5.69 -38.88
CA PRO A 98 -43.28 -4.98 -40.14
C PRO A 98 -42.91 -3.49 -40.01
N LEU A 99 -43.09 -2.90 -38.81
CA LEU A 99 -42.74 -1.51 -38.51
C LEU A 99 -41.52 -1.40 -37.58
N ASP A 100 -41.00 -2.51 -37.10
CA ASP A 100 -39.87 -2.52 -36.18
C ASP A 100 -38.56 -2.33 -36.94
N ARG A 101 -37.59 -1.69 -36.28
CA ARG A 101 -36.23 -1.52 -36.78
C ARG A 101 -35.27 -2.33 -35.94
N SER A 102 -34.29 -2.95 -36.57
CA SER A 102 -33.25 -3.72 -35.89
C SER A 102 -31.87 -3.38 -36.39
N GLY A 103 -30.87 -3.49 -35.53
CA GLY A 103 -29.46 -3.34 -35.86
C GLY A 103 -28.61 -4.38 -35.12
N ILE A 104 -27.42 -4.67 -35.64
CA ILE A 104 -26.50 -5.63 -35.03
C ILE A 104 -25.16 -4.94 -34.83
N ALA A 105 -24.72 -4.90 -33.58
CA ALA A 105 -23.41 -4.44 -33.18
C ALA A 105 -22.66 -5.57 -32.51
N VAL A 106 -21.35 -5.54 -32.65
CA VAL A 106 -20.42 -6.50 -32.09
C VAL A 106 -19.40 -5.71 -31.27
N PHE A 107 -18.94 -6.27 -30.15
CA PHE A 107 -17.99 -5.58 -29.27
C PHE A 107 -16.97 -6.51 -28.62
N GLY A 108 -15.84 -5.93 -28.24
CA GLY A 108 -14.76 -6.49 -27.45
C GLY A 108 -14.11 -5.35 -26.67
N ALA A 109 -12.84 -5.04 -26.97
CA ALA A 109 -12.20 -3.81 -26.50
C ALA A 109 -12.73 -2.56 -27.24
N ASP A 110 -13.19 -2.74 -28.48
CA ASP A 110 -13.89 -1.72 -29.27
C ASP A 110 -15.29 -2.19 -29.70
N VAL A 111 -16.14 -1.26 -30.10
CA VAL A 111 -17.51 -1.52 -30.56
C VAL A 111 -17.67 -1.11 -32.03
N LYS A 112 -18.23 -2.01 -32.84
CA LYS A 112 -18.50 -1.77 -34.25
C LYS A 112 -19.90 -2.22 -34.62
N LEU A 113 -20.52 -1.46 -35.52
CA LEU A 113 -21.81 -1.81 -36.08
C LEU A 113 -21.58 -2.74 -37.27
N ASP A 114 -22.09 -3.97 -37.17
CA ASP A 114 -22.01 -4.93 -38.26
C ASP A 114 -23.16 -4.70 -39.26
N SER A 115 -24.36 -4.43 -38.75
CA SER A 115 -25.54 -4.07 -39.55
C SER A 115 -26.19 -2.81 -39.02
N ALA A 116 -26.37 -1.82 -39.91
CA ALA A 116 -27.03 -0.56 -39.60
C ALA A 116 -28.49 -0.76 -39.17
N VAL A 117 -28.99 0.17 -38.35
CA VAL A 117 -30.39 0.13 -37.89
C VAL A 117 -31.34 0.35 -39.06
N GLY A 118 -32.17 -0.64 -39.38
CA GLY A 118 -33.09 -0.62 -40.52
C GLY A 118 -34.32 -1.50 -40.34
N GLU A 119 -35.24 -1.47 -41.30
CA GLU A 119 -36.55 -2.16 -41.23
C GLU A 119 -36.46 -3.67 -41.54
N GLN A 120 -35.42 -4.12 -42.24
CA GLN A 120 -35.17 -5.53 -42.55
C GLN A 120 -33.69 -5.84 -42.37
N THR A 121 -33.30 -6.18 -41.16
CA THR A 121 -31.93 -6.60 -40.86
C THR A 121 -31.88 -8.12 -40.87
N THR A 122 -30.99 -8.68 -41.69
CA THR A 122 -30.71 -10.12 -41.72
C THR A 122 -29.34 -10.36 -41.14
N LEU A 123 -29.21 -11.36 -40.26
CA LEU A 123 -27.90 -11.81 -39.79
C LEU A 123 -27.17 -12.54 -40.94
N GLY A 124 -26.21 -11.86 -41.56
CA GLY A 124 -25.27 -12.45 -42.50
C GLY A 124 -24.07 -13.07 -41.80
N ASP A 125 -23.02 -13.40 -42.56
CA ASP A 125 -21.73 -13.78 -41.99
C ASP A 125 -21.09 -12.56 -41.33
N LEU A 126 -20.91 -12.62 -40.00
CA LEU A 126 -20.27 -11.57 -39.22
C LEU A 126 -18.77 -11.52 -39.60
N THR A 127 -18.41 -10.59 -40.48
CA THR A 127 -17.04 -10.41 -40.99
C THR A 127 -16.31 -9.26 -40.31
N THR A 128 -16.99 -8.53 -39.43
CA THR A 128 -16.44 -7.38 -38.71
C THR A 128 -15.35 -7.82 -37.73
N LEU A 129 -14.10 -7.40 -37.99
CA LEU A 129 -12.96 -7.63 -37.11
C LEU A 129 -13.00 -6.65 -35.93
N ILE A 130 -12.95 -7.20 -34.72
CA ILE A 130 -12.95 -6.51 -33.44
C ILE A 130 -11.70 -6.89 -32.66
N ASP A 131 -11.23 -5.99 -31.83
CA ASP A 131 -10.22 -6.29 -30.84
C ASP A 131 -10.85 -7.14 -29.72
N ASP A 132 -10.50 -8.42 -29.65
CA ASP A 132 -11.06 -9.39 -28.70
C ASP A 132 -10.28 -9.48 -27.39
N SER A 133 -9.28 -8.61 -27.19
CA SER A 133 -8.38 -8.62 -26.02
C SER A 133 -9.04 -8.19 -24.71
N ALA A 134 -10.15 -7.46 -24.78
CA ALA A 134 -10.91 -7.00 -23.61
C ALA A 134 -12.42 -7.07 -23.87
N THR A 135 -13.19 -6.78 -22.83
CA THR A 135 -14.65 -6.73 -22.86
C THR A 135 -15.06 -5.39 -22.23
N ASP A 136 -15.29 -4.37 -23.06
CA ASP A 136 -15.76 -3.04 -22.64
C ASP A 136 -17.25 -2.87 -22.92
N ILE A 137 -18.07 -3.33 -21.96
CA ILE A 137 -19.53 -3.25 -22.07
C ILE A 137 -19.99 -1.78 -21.94
N GLY A 138 -19.36 -1.01 -21.05
CA GLY A 138 -19.73 0.39 -20.80
C GLY A 138 -19.52 1.29 -22.02
N GLY A 139 -18.36 1.19 -22.66
CA GLY A 139 -18.05 1.91 -23.90
C GLY A 139 -18.98 1.51 -25.04
N ALA A 140 -19.27 0.21 -25.19
CA ALA A 140 -20.20 -0.29 -26.18
C ALA A 140 -21.63 0.26 -26.01
N LEU A 141 -22.15 0.26 -24.78
CA LEU A 141 -23.47 0.82 -24.45
C LEU A 141 -23.54 2.32 -24.73
N THR A 142 -22.51 3.07 -24.34
CA THR A 142 -22.43 4.52 -24.55
C THR A 142 -22.42 4.88 -26.04
N ALA A 143 -21.63 4.17 -26.84
CA ALA A 143 -21.55 4.39 -28.29
C ALA A 143 -22.88 4.08 -28.98
N LEU A 144 -23.55 2.99 -28.59
CA LEU A 144 -24.86 2.64 -29.15
C LEU A 144 -25.96 3.63 -28.76
N GLY A 145 -25.92 4.16 -27.54
CA GLY A 145 -26.83 5.21 -27.09
C GLY A 145 -26.84 6.43 -28.03
N ALA A 146 -25.67 6.81 -28.55
CA ALA A 146 -25.51 7.93 -29.45
C ALA A 146 -26.00 7.65 -30.89
N ILE A 147 -26.09 6.38 -31.30
CA ILE A 147 -26.43 5.97 -32.68
C ILE A 147 -27.93 5.66 -32.82
N LEU A 148 -28.61 5.33 -31.72
CA LEU A 148 -30.03 4.99 -31.74
C LEU A 148 -30.92 6.18 -32.17
N PRO A 149 -31.87 5.98 -33.10
CA PRO A 149 -32.79 7.03 -33.53
C PRO A 149 -33.69 7.46 -32.38
N THR A 150 -33.98 8.76 -32.27
CA THR A 150 -34.77 9.35 -31.17
C THR A 150 -36.27 9.04 -31.22
N GLU A 151 -36.73 8.35 -32.27
CA GLU A 151 -38.15 8.03 -32.49
C GLU A 151 -38.49 6.59 -32.01
N GLY A 152 -39.68 6.43 -31.43
CA GLY A 152 -40.20 5.13 -30.99
C GLY A 152 -39.57 4.61 -29.69
N SER A 153 -39.89 3.37 -29.33
CA SER A 153 -39.29 2.72 -28.15
C SER A 153 -37.92 2.14 -28.52
N ARG A 154 -36.87 2.55 -27.83
CA ARG A 154 -35.48 2.13 -28.06
C ARG A 154 -35.06 1.04 -27.08
N ARG A 155 -34.38 0.02 -27.57
CA ARG A 155 -33.90 -1.10 -26.77
C ARG A 155 -32.56 -1.62 -27.26
N ILE A 156 -31.68 -1.97 -26.32
CA ILE A 156 -30.42 -2.67 -26.58
C ILE A 156 -30.53 -4.04 -25.93
N VAL A 157 -30.25 -5.10 -26.69
CA VAL A 157 -30.18 -6.48 -26.18
C VAL A 157 -28.72 -6.90 -26.14
N LEU A 158 -28.14 -6.90 -24.94
CA LEU A 158 -26.74 -7.27 -24.69
C LEU A 158 -26.64 -8.79 -24.53
N ILE A 159 -25.76 -9.44 -25.31
CA ILE A 159 -25.54 -10.88 -25.27
C ILE A 159 -24.07 -11.18 -24.96
N THR A 160 -23.78 -11.54 -23.71
CA THR A 160 -22.42 -11.66 -23.13
C THR A 160 -22.39 -12.75 -22.04
N ASP A 161 -21.20 -13.18 -21.64
CA ASP A 161 -20.97 -14.02 -20.44
C ASP A 161 -21.07 -13.21 -19.11
N GLY A 162 -21.02 -11.88 -19.21
CA GLY A 162 -21.31 -10.94 -18.13
C GLY A 162 -20.10 -10.33 -17.41
N VAL A 163 -18.87 -10.60 -17.87
CA VAL A 163 -17.65 -10.09 -17.24
C VAL A 163 -17.16 -8.84 -17.96
N ASP A 164 -17.39 -7.67 -17.36
CA ASP A 164 -16.86 -6.38 -17.83
C ASP A 164 -15.42 -6.20 -17.31
N THR A 165 -14.42 -6.19 -18.20
CA THR A 165 -13.00 -6.11 -17.82
C THR A 165 -12.41 -4.71 -17.97
N ALA A 166 -13.07 -3.84 -18.74
CA ALA A 166 -12.56 -2.52 -19.09
C ALA A 166 -13.58 -1.37 -18.93
N GLY A 167 -14.87 -1.67 -18.71
CA GLY A 167 -15.95 -0.68 -18.73
C GLY A 167 -16.67 -0.44 -17.41
N ASN A 168 -17.57 0.56 -17.43
CA ASN A 168 -18.53 0.88 -16.37
C ASN A 168 -19.97 0.52 -16.80
N ALA A 169 -20.25 -0.74 -17.16
CA ALA A 169 -21.56 -1.15 -17.69
C ALA A 169 -22.77 -0.67 -16.86
N ARG A 170 -22.66 -0.67 -15.53
CA ARG A 170 -23.75 -0.22 -14.63
C ARG A 170 -24.05 1.27 -14.75
N GLU A 171 -23.00 2.09 -14.88
CA GLU A 171 -23.15 3.54 -15.02
C GLU A 171 -23.73 3.86 -16.41
N ALA A 172 -23.17 3.27 -17.47
CA ALA A 172 -23.64 3.45 -18.83
C ALA A 172 -25.12 3.02 -18.99
N SER A 173 -25.51 1.88 -18.42
CA SER A 173 -26.91 1.42 -18.46
C SER A 173 -27.87 2.32 -17.67
N ALA A 174 -27.43 2.92 -16.56
CA ALA A 174 -28.24 3.88 -15.81
C ALA A 174 -28.52 5.15 -16.64
N ILE A 175 -27.49 5.70 -17.29
CA ILE A 175 -27.60 6.88 -18.17
C ILE A 175 -28.56 6.58 -19.34
N LEU A 176 -28.39 5.43 -20.01
CA LEU A 176 -29.29 5.00 -21.07
C LEU A 176 -30.75 4.87 -20.61
N GLY A 177 -30.96 4.41 -19.37
CA GLY A 177 -32.28 4.33 -18.76
C GLY A 177 -32.96 5.68 -18.59
N GLU A 178 -32.22 6.72 -18.20
CA GLU A 178 -32.72 8.10 -18.13
C GLU A 178 -33.11 8.64 -19.52
N ASP A 179 -32.35 8.26 -20.55
CA ASP A 179 -32.63 8.60 -21.94
C ASP A 179 -33.78 7.77 -22.56
N GLY A 180 -34.42 6.88 -21.79
CA GLY A 180 -35.54 6.04 -22.24
C GLY A 180 -35.13 4.89 -23.15
N ILE A 181 -33.88 4.44 -23.06
CA ILE A 181 -33.33 3.27 -23.77
C ILE A 181 -33.28 2.10 -22.80
N ALA A 182 -34.07 1.07 -23.05
CA ALA A 182 -34.05 -0.14 -22.22
C ALA A 182 -32.85 -1.03 -22.59
N VAL A 183 -32.09 -1.49 -21.61
CA VAL A 183 -31.02 -2.48 -21.80
C VAL A 183 -31.47 -3.82 -21.21
N ASP A 184 -31.68 -4.80 -22.09
CA ASP A 184 -31.98 -6.18 -21.70
C ASP A 184 -30.72 -7.03 -21.84
N VAL A 185 -30.50 -7.97 -20.92
CA VAL A 185 -29.30 -8.82 -20.91
C VAL A 185 -29.69 -10.28 -21.14
N VAL A 186 -29.01 -10.91 -22.10
CA VAL A 186 -29.07 -12.34 -22.36
C VAL A 186 -27.74 -12.94 -21.95
N GLN A 187 -27.73 -13.59 -20.79
CA GLN A 187 -26.51 -14.19 -20.26
C GLN A 187 -26.23 -15.52 -20.98
N LEU A 188 -25.03 -15.63 -21.53
CA LEU A 188 -24.51 -16.89 -22.07
C LEU A 188 -23.97 -17.75 -20.94
N ALA A 189 -24.11 -19.06 -21.06
CA ALA A 189 -23.40 -19.98 -20.17
C ALA A 189 -21.90 -19.83 -20.42
N ALA A 190 -21.11 -19.63 -19.37
CA ALA A 190 -19.66 -19.66 -19.47
C ALA A 190 -19.24 -21.01 -20.07
N GLY A 191 -18.54 -20.98 -21.20
CA GLY A 191 -18.02 -22.19 -21.83
C GLY A 191 -17.03 -22.87 -20.88
N SER A 192 -17.21 -24.17 -20.63
CA SER A 192 -16.24 -24.96 -19.86
C SER A 192 -15.03 -25.22 -20.75
N ARG A 193 -14.05 -24.30 -20.74
CA ARG A 193 -12.76 -24.53 -21.40
C ARG A 193 -11.84 -25.30 -20.47
N SER A 194 -11.09 -26.23 -21.05
CA SER A 194 -9.94 -26.84 -20.40
C SER A 194 -8.87 -25.76 -20.29
N ASP A 195 -8.47 -25.42 -19.07
CA ASP A 195 -7.63 -24.26 -18.79
C ASP A 195 -6.65 -24.57 -17.64
N VAL A 196 -5.44 -24.03 -17.76
CA VAL A 196 -4.38 -24.14 -16.74
C VAL A 196 -3.76 -22.76 -16.55
N LEU A 197 -4.19 -22.06 -15.50
CA LEU A 197 -3.74 -20.70 -15.23
C LEU A 197 -2.73 -20.65 -14.09
N VAL A 198 -1.77 -19.74 -14.21
CA VAL A 198 -0.88 -19.36 -13.10
C VAL A 198 -1.54 -18.24 -12.33
N ARG A 199 -1.98 -18.53 -11.11
CA ARG A 199 -2.69 -17.57 -10.26
C ARG A 199 -1.73 -16.57 -9.61
N SER A 200 -0.62 -17.09 -9.09
CA SER A 200 0.41 -16.26 -8.47
C SER A 200 1.77 -16.93 -8.49
N VAL A 201 2.82 -16.10 -8.53
CA VAL A 201 4.21 -16.51 -8.32
C VAL A 201 4.74 -15.69 -7.15
N LYS A 202 5.26 -16.37 -6.13
CA LYS A 202 5.75 -15.76 -4.89
C LYS A 202 7.19 -16.17 -4.65
N THR A 203 7.99 -15.24 -4.16
CA THR A 203 9.39 -15.48 -3.79
C THR A 203 9.78 -14.52 -2.67
N ARG A 204 10.94 -14.76 -2.05
CA ARG A 204 11.51 -13.82 -1.08
C ARG A 204 11.92 -12.53 -1.80
N PRO A 205 11.75 -11.36 -1.17
CA PRO A 205 12.05 -10.08 -1.82
C PRO A 205 13.55 -9.86 -2.05
N THR A 206 14.41 -10.53 -1.28
CA THR A 206 15.87 -10.38 -1.32
C THR A 206 16.58 -11.73 -1.20
N ALA A 207 17.68 -11.89 -1.92
CA ALA A 207 18.63 -13.00 -1.79
C ALA A 207 20.06 -12.49 -2.03
N ARG A 208 21.09 -13.26 -1.69
CA ARG A 208 22.48 -12.99 -2.10
C ARG A 208 22.88 -13.87 -3.27
N VAL A 209 23.87 -13.41 -4.04
CA VAL A 209 24.52 -14.26 -5.04
C VAL A 209 25.02 -15.54 -4.37
N GLY A 210 24.65 -16.69 -4.93
CA GLY A 210 24.95 -18.03 -4.40
C GLY A 210 23.84 -18.66 -3.55
N ASP A 211 22.83 -17.89 -3.12
CA ASP A 211 21.70 -18.45 -2.36
C ASP A 211 20.78 -19.29 -3.25
N MET A 212 20.20 -20.35 -2.68
CA MET A 212 19.05 -21.04 -3.25
C MET A 212 17.76 -20.36 -2.77
N VAL A 213 16.90 -19.98 -3.70
CA VAL A 213 15.65 -19.26 -3.45
C VAL A 213 14.46 -20.14 -3.80
N SER A 214 13.57 -20.35 -2.84
CA SER A 214 12.30 -21.03 -3.09
C SER A 214 11.29 -20.09 -3.74
N VAL A 215 10.80 -20.48 -4.90
CA VAL A 215 9.73 -19.85 -5.66
C VAL A 215 8.49 -20.71 -5.53
N GLU A 216 7.41 -20.14 -5.02
CA GLU A 216 6.11 -20.79 -4.88
C GLU A 216 5.20 -20.34 -6.04
N ILE A 217 4.71 -21.31 -6.80
CA ILE A 217 3.84 -21.11 -7.95
C ILE A 217 2.48 -21.69 -7.62
N GLU A 218 1.45 -20.86 -7.59
CA GLU A 218 0.06 -21.27 -7.39
C GLU A 218 -0.60 -21.45 -8.76
N ILE A 219 -0.95 -22.70 -9.10
CA ILE A 219 -1.58 -23.07 -10.36
C ILE A 219 -3.03 -23.47 -10.09
N GLU A 220 -3.95 -23.03 -10.94
CA GLU A 220 -5.32 -23.49 -10.95
C GLU A 220 -5.61 -24.19 -12.29
N SER A 221 -6.07 -25.43 -12.21
CA SER A 221 -6.27 -26.29 -13.39
C SER A 221 -7.67 -26.87 -13.43
N SER A 222 -8.32 -26.82 -14.59
CA SER A 222 -9.57 -27.54 -14.84
C SER A 222 -9.35 -28.96 -15.39
N ILE A 223 -8.09 -29.32 -15.68
CA ILE A 223 -7.67 -30.64 -16.19
C ILE A 223 -6.69 -31.34 -15.25
N SER A 224 -6.61 -32.68 -15.37
CA SER A 224 -5.62 -33.48 -14.66
C SER A 224 -4.67 -34.15 -15.64
N GLY A 225 -3.37 -34.17 -15.35
CA GLY A 225 -2.37 -34.83 -16.19
C GLY A 225 -0.98 -34.21 -16.09
N PRO A 226 -0.01 -34.74 -16.86
CA PRO A 226 1.35 -34.24 -16.85
C PRO A 226 1.44 -32.84 -17.47
N ALA A 227 2.14 -31.95 -16.78
CA ALA A 227 2.48 -30.61 -17.23
C ALA A 227 3.95 -30.32 -16.97
N THR A 228 4.46 -29.30 -17.65
CA THR A 228 5.85 -28.85 -17.54
C THR A 228 5.85 -27.40 -17.12
N ILE A 229 6.53 -27.11 -16.02
CA ILE A 229 6.75 -25.74 -15.54
C ILE A 229 8.15 -25.32 -15.97
N THR A 230 8.21 -24.22 -16.70
CA THR A 230 9.46 -23.58 -17.10
C THR A 230 9.63 -22.31 -16.29
N ILE A 231 10.71 -22.23 -15.52
CA ILE A 231 11.03 -21.07 -14.69
C ILE A 231 12.25 -20.40 -15.30
N ASP A 232 12.09 -19.14 -15.68
CA ASP A 232 13.18 -18.27 -16.10
C ASP A 232 13.55 -17.36 -14.92
N SER A 233 14.77 -17.53 -14.40
CA SER A 233 15.30 -16.73 -13.29
C SER A 233 16.13 -15.54 -13.78
N GLY A 234 16.00 -15.13 -15.03
CA GLY A 234 16.80 -14.06 -15.63
C GLY A 234 18.22 -14.51 -15.99
N GLY A 235 18.95 -13.66 -16.72
CA GLY A 235 20.34 -13.97 -17.12
C GLY A 235 20.50 -15.14 -18.11
N GLY A 236 19.40 -15.62 -18.70
CA GLY A 236 19.39 -16.79 -19.59
C GLY A 236 19.36 -18.14 -18.87
N GLN A 237 19.11 -18.15 -17.55
CA GLN A 237 18.93 -19.39 -16.80
C GLN A 237 17.48 -19.83 -16.81
N THR A 238 17.25 -21.05 -17.30
CA THR A 238 15.92 -21.65 -17.34
C THR A 238 15.97 -23.03 -16.69
N GLN A 239 15.04 -23.26 -15.77
CA GLN A 239 14.85 -24.55 -15.12
C GLN A 239 13.49 -25.12 -15.51
N THR A 240 13.45 -26.42 -15.80
CA THR A 240 12.24 -27.12 -16.21
C THR A 240 11.90 -28.20 -15.20
N VAL A 241 10.65 -28.20 -14.73
CA VAL A 241 10.14 -29.16 -13.73
C VAL A 241 8.90 -29.85 -14.30
N ALA A 242 8.90 -31.17 -14.32
CA ALA A 242 7.71 -31.95 -14.65
C ALA A 242 6.82 -32.07 -13.41
N VAL A 243 5.52 -31.83 -13.56
CA VAL A 243 4.53 -31.96 -12.51
C VAL A 243 3.28 -32.65 -13.03
N ASP A 244 2.62 -33.44 -12.20
CA ASP A 244 1.27 -33.91 -12.47
C ASP A 244 0.26 -32.94 -11.87
N LEU A 245 -0.54 -32.29 -12.72
CA LEU A 245 -1.59 -31.38 -12.31
C LEU A 245 -2.82 -32.17 -11.84
N ALA A 246 -3.41 -31.72 -10.74
CA ALA A 246 -4.74 -32.12 -10.31
C ALA A 246 -5.77 -31.03 -10.63
N VAL A 247 -7.04 -31.43 -10.76
CA VAL A 247 -8.15 -30.46 -10.90
C VAL A 247 -8.28 -29.64 -9.62
N GLY A 248 -8.34 -28.32 -9.74
CA GLY A 248 -8.39 -27.37 -8.63
C GLY A 248 -7.09 -26.55 -8.50
N THR A 249 -6.88 -25.97 -7.32
CA THR A 249 -5.70 -25.15 -7.01
C THR A 249 -4.60 -25.98 -6.36
N GLN A 250 -3.36 -25.82 -6.82
CA GLN A 250 -2.18 -26.50 -6.31
C GLN A 250 -0.98 -25.54 -6.21
N SER A 251 -0.26 -25.57 -5.09
CA SER A 251 1.00 -24.83 -4.92
C SER A 251 2.20 -25.75 -5.18
N ILE A 252 3.16 -25.26 -5.96
CA ILE A 252 4.40 -25.99 -6.30
C ILE A 252 5.58 -25.10 -5.93
N GLY A 253 6.46 -25.60 -5.05
CA GLY A 253 7.70 -24.94 -4.69
C GLY A 253 8.86 -25.43 -5.55
N VAL A 254 9.62 -24.51 -6.14
CA VAL A 254 10.85 -24.81 -6.90
C VAL A 254 12.00 -23.97 -6.37
N GLU A 255 13.17 -24.57 -6.19
CA GLU A 255 14.37 -23.84 -5.77
C GLU A 255 15.20 -23.42 -6.99
N ILE A 256 15.51 -22.12 -7.07
CA ILE A 256 16.34 -21.52 -8.11
C ILE A 256 17.61 -20.89 -7.51
N PRO A 257 18.77 -20.95 -8.19
CA PRO A 257 19.96 -20.25 -7.74
C PRO A 257 19.88 -18.75 -8.03
N ALA A 258 20.32 -17.92 -7.09
CA ALA A 258 20.51 -16.49 -7.30
C ALA A 258 21.93 -16.23 -7.84
N THR A 259 22.08 -15.90 -9.13
CA THR A 259 23.41 -15.79 -9.76
C THR A 259 23.86 -14.36 -9.99
N ASP A 260 23.03 -13.53 -10.60
CA ASP A 260 23.41 -12.18 -11.00
C ASP A 260 22.89 -11.15 -9.99
N ALA A 261 23.78 -10.27 -9.51
CA ALA A 261 23.40 -9.18 -8.62
C ALA A 261 22.54 -8.15 -9.36
N GLY A 262 21.48 -7.66 -8.70
CA GLY A 262 20.55 -6.68 -9.25
C GLY A 262 19.10 -7.04 -9.00
N PHE A 263 18.20 -6.39 -9.74
CA PHE A 263 16.79 -6.80 -9.78
C PHE A 263 16.61 -7.86 -10.84
N THR A 264 16.11 -9.00 -10.42
CA THR A 264 15.88 -10.17 -11.26
C THR A 264 14.39 -10.45 -11.30
N ARG A 265 13.86 -10.59 -12.51
CA ARG A 265 12.48 -11.00 -12.75
C ARG A 265 12.47 -12.52 -12.91
N VAL A 266 11.67 -13.18 -12.08
CA VAL A 266 11.43 -14.61 -12.15
C VAL A 266 10.10 -14.82 -12.84
N THR A 267 10.10 -15.49 -13.99
CA THR A 267 8.88 -15.81 -14.75
C THR A 267 8.65 -17.32 -14.70
N ALA A 268 7.45 -17.73 -14.30
CA ALA A 268 7.04 -19.13 -14.33
C ALA A 268 5.96 -19.31 -15.40
N THR A 269 6.20 -20.26 -16.31
CA THR A 269 5.29 -20.59 -17.41
C THR A 269 4.92 -22.07 -17.36
N VAL A 270 3.63 -22.36 -17.44
CA VAL A 270 3.10 -23.73 -17.38
C VAL A 270 2.65 -24.18 -18.77
N ALA A 271 3.06 -25.37 -19.16
CA ALA A 271 2.62 -26.01 -20.40
C ALA A 271 1.96 -27.35 -20.08
N ALA A 272 0.67 -27.47 -20.39
CA ALA A 272 -0.11 -28.69 -20.23
C ALA A 272 -0.78 -29.07 -21.55
N THR A 273 -0.91 -30.38 -21.80
CA THR A 273 -1.60 -30.85 -23.02
C THR A 273 -3.11 -30.70 -22.84
N GLY A 274 -3.78 -30.06 -23.78
CA GLY A 274 -5.23 -29.86 -23.76
C GLY A 274 -5.68 -28.57 -23.08
N ASP A 275 -4.76 -27.69 -22.71
CA ASP A 275 -5.06 -26.31 -22.34
C ASP A 275 -5.50 -25.50 -23.58
N ALA A 276 -6.59 -24.75 -23.42
CA ALA A 276 -7.20 -23.94 -24.47
C ALA A 276 -6.85 -22.44 -24.36
N VAL A 277 -6.24 -21.96 -23.26
CA VAL A 277 -6.03 -20.53 -22.99
C VAL A 277 -4.58 -20.24 -22.56
N PRO A 278 -3.59 -20.37 -23.46
CA PRO A 278 -2.17 -20.25 -23.10
C PRO A 278 -1.74 -18.88 -22.55
N GLN A 279 -2.57 -17.84 -22.72
CA GLN A 279 -2.28 -16.47 -22.31
C GLN A 279 -2.21 -16.29 -20.78
N ASN A 280 -2.89 -17.15 -20.01
CA ASN A 280 -2.94 -17.05 -18.55
C ASN A 280 -1.98 -18.04 -17.84
N ASN A 281 -1.17 -18.77 -18.62
CA ASN A 281 -0.28 -19.81 -18.10
C ASN A 281 1.06 -19.27 -17.57
N SER A 282 1.20 -17.95 -17.43
CA SER A 282 2.44 -17.32 -17.00
C SER A 282 2.22 -16.33 -15.87
N GLY A 283 3.14 -16.31 -14.92
CA GLY A 283 3.17 -15.35 -13.82
C GLY A 283 4.59 -14.90 -13.52
N GLU A 284 4.72 -13.77 -12.84
CA GLU A 284 6.01 -13.14 -12.56
C GLU A 284 6.17 -12.78 -11.08
N ALA A 285 7.39 -12.86 -10.58
CA ALA A 285 7.79 -12.33 -9.28
C ALA A 285 9.14 -11.61 -9.38
N GLY A 286 9.30 -10.55 -8.59
CA GLY A 286 10.55 -9.79 -8.51
C GLY A 286 11.39 -10.19 -7.31
N ILE A 287 12.69 -10.39 -7.51
CA ILE A 287 13.67 -10.57 -6.43
C ILE A 287 14.84 -9.62 -6.61
N ARG A 288 15.32 -9.03 -5.51
CA ARG A 288 16.57 -8.26 -5.49
C ARG A 288 17.71 -9.14 -5.01
N VAL A 289 18.60 -9.51 -5.92
CA VAL A 289 19.82 -10.26 -5.63
C VAL A 289 20.91 -9.27 -5.25
N LEU A 290 21.41 -9.38 -4.02
CA LEU A 290 22.52 -8.59 -3.51
C LEU A 290 23.84 -9.26 -3.89
N GLY A 291 24.82 -8.47 -4.34
CA GLY A 291 26.18 -8.96 -4.57
C GLY A 291 26.91 -9.28 -3.27
N SER A 292 28.21 -9.58 -3.40
CA SER A 292 29.10 -9.71 -2.24
C SER A 292 29.04 -8.47 -1.36
N PRO A 293 28.84 -8.60 -0.04
CA PRO A 293 28.79 -7.46 0.85
C PRO A 293 30.16 -6.77 0.86
N THR A 294 30.15 -5.43 0.93
CA THR A 294 31.37 -4.65 1.06
C THR A 294 31.50 -4.14 2.49
N ILE A 295 32.54 -4.54 3.21
CA ILE A 295 32.78 -4.17 4.60
C ILE A 295 34.00 -3.25 4.70
N LEU A 296 33.84 -2.13 5.40
CA LEU A 296 34.96 -1.26 5.76
C LEU A 296 35.55 -1.71 7.11
N ILE A 297 36.85 -1.95 7.14
CA ILE A 297 37.61 -2.15 8.38
C ILE A 297 38.39 -0.88 8.68
N VAL A 298 38.17 -0.31 9.87
CA VAL A 298 38.97 0.78 10.43
C VAL A 298 39.88 0.21 11.49
N GLU A 299 41.19 0.25 11.25
CA GLU A 299 42.21 -0.30 12.15
C GLU A 299 42.86 0.83 12.97
N GLY A 300 43.00 0.65 14.28
CA GLY A 300 43.73 1.59 15.14
C GLY A 300 45.24 1.54 14.90
N LYS A 301 45.76 0.35 14.63
CA LYS A 301 47.14 0.10 14.23
C LYS A 301 47.18 -0.86 13.04
N ALA A 302 48.05 -0.57 12.08
CA ALA A 302 48.21 -1.39 10.89
C ALA A 302 48.55 -2.84 11.26
N GLY A 303 47.71 -3.77 10.78
CA GLY A 303 47.87 -5.21 10.99
C GLY A 303 46.99 -5.80 12.08
N ASP A 304 46.35 -4.97 12.91
CA ASP A 304 45.46 -5.45 13.98
C ASP A 304 44.22 -6.19 13.44
N ALA A 305 43.82 -5.93 12.20
CA ALA A 305 42.68 -6.61 11.57
C ALA A 305 43.05 -7.54 10.42
N ASP A 306 44.30 -7.99 10.31
CA ASP A 306 44.69 -8.96 9.27
C ASP A 306 43.91 -10.27 9.39
N GLN A 307 43.74 -10.80 10.59
CA GLN A 307 42.97 -12.05 10.81
C GLN A 307 41.49 -11.87 10.48
N ILE A 308 40.90 -10.71 10.81
CA ILE A 308 39.49 -10.41 10.52
C ILE A 308 39.29 -10.23 9.02
N ARG A 309 40.20 -9.51 8.34
CA ARG A 309 40.20 -9.38 6.88
C ARG A 309 40.24 -10.76 6.22
N ASP A 310 41.19 -11.60 6.61
CA ASP A 310 41.39 -12.91 5.96
C ASP A 310 40.16 -13.82 6.16
N ALA A 311 39.54 -13.77 7.34
CA ALA A 311 38.30 -14.47 7.59
C ALA A 311 37.13 -13.96 6.73
N LEU A 312 37.00 -12.64 6.55
CA LEU A 312 35.96 -12.04 5.71
C LEU A 312 36.16 -12.37 4.22
N VAL A 313 37.38 -12.23 3.72
CA VAL A 313 37.72 -12.55 2.32
C VAL A 313 37.50 -14.04 2.01
N ALA A 314 37.79 -14.94 2.95
CA ALA A 314 37.51 -16.37 2.80
C ALA A 314 36.01 -16.72 2.72
N ASN A 315 35.11 -15.78 3.04
CA ASN A 315 33.66 -15.90 2.93
C ASN A 315 33.07 -14.97 1.84
N ASP A 316 33.86 -14.67 0.81
CA ASP A 316 33.46 -13.88 -0.37
C ASP A 316 32.98 -12.45 -0.05
N VAL A 317 33.44 -11.88 1.07
CA VAL A 317 33.21 -10.48 1.46
C VAL A 317 34.28 -9.59 0.86
N ILE A 318 33.88 -8.48 0.25
CA ILE A 318 34.80 -7.46 -0.24
C ILE A 318 35.21 -6.58 0.93
N VAL A 319 36.51 -6.47 1.22
CA VAL A 319 37.01 -5.72 2.37
C VAL A 319 37.74 -4.45 1.90
N ALA A 320 37.29 -3.30 2.38
CA ALA A 320 38.01 -2.04 2.29
C ALA A 320 38.72 -1.75 3.62
N ARG A 321 39.86 -1.04 3.57
CA ARG A 321 40.65 -0.68 4.75
C ARG A 321 40.77 0.83 4.87
N GLY A 322 40.65 1.31 6.11
CA GLY A 322 40.90 2.70 6.49
C GLY A 322 41.53 2.80 7.87
N THR A 323 42.04 3.98 8.19
CA THR A 323 42.55 4.33 9.52
C THR A 323 41.66 5.37 10.22
N GLN A 324 40.67 5.91 9.50
CA GLN A 324 39.72 6.90 9.97
C GLN A 324 38.34 6.59 9.43
N VAL A 325 37.31 7.12 10.08
CA VAL A 325 35.92 7.01 9.61
C VAL A 325 35.74 7.92 8.38
N PRO A 326 35.34 7.38 7.21
CA PRO A 326 35.18 8.15 5.99
C PRO A 326 33.88 8.98 5.99
N SER A 327 33.71 9.82 4.97
CA SER A 327 32.54 10.70 4.83
C SER A 327 31.20 9.92 4.81
N ASP A 328 30.07 10.58 5.05
CA ASP A 328 28.75 9.92 5.03
C ASP A 328 28.44 9.26 3.68
N GLU A 329 28.82 9.92 2.58
CA GLU A 329 28.61 9.44 1.22
C GLU A 329 29.40 8.15 0.96
N GLU A 330 30.64 8.09 1.44
CA GLU A 330 31.50 6.92 1.33
C GLU A 330 31.07 5.80 2.27
N LEU A 331 30.69 6.12 3.52
CA LEU A 331 30.11 5.17 4.46
C LEU A 331 28.88 4.46 3.88
N ALA A 332 28.00 5.20 3.19
CA ALA A 332 26.78 4.65 2.59
C ALA A 332 27.05 3.59 1.50
N THR A 333 28.27 3.53 0.95
CA THR A 333 28.68 2.50 -0.03
C THR A 333 28.99 1.15 0.61
N TYR A 334 29.26 1.11 1.92
CA TYR A 334 29.58 -0.11 2.65
C TYR A 334 28.34 -0.70 3.31
N ASP A 335 28.23 -2.03 3.30
CA ASP A 335 27.15 -2.78 3.95
C ASP A 335 27.37 -2.96 5.46
N GLY A 336 28.61 -2.83 5.93
CA GLY A 336 28.97 -2.80 7.33
C GLY A 336 30.32 -2.15 7.62
N VAL A 337 30.54 -1.74 8.86
CA VAL A 337 31.79 -1.16 9.36
C VAL A 337 32.30 -1.97 10.55
N VAL A 338 33.60 -2.28 10.57
CA VAL A 338 34.29 -2.95 11.67
C VAL A 338 35.37 -2.04 12.21
N LEU A 339 35.26 -1.61 13.47
CA LEU A 339 36.32 -0.91 14.19
C LEU A 339 37.18 -1.93 14.92
N VAL A 340 38.47 -1.99 14.61
CA VAL A 340 39.41 -2.95 15.20
C VAL A 340 40.47 -2.21 15.99
N ASN A 341 40.41 -2.37 17.31
CA ASN A 341 41.31 -1.78 18.30
C ASN A 341 41.52 -0.26 18.12
N VAL A 342 40.44 0.45 17.77
CA VAL A 342 40.47 1.91 17.54
C VAL A 342 40.19 2.62 18.87
N PRO A 343 40.97 3.65 19.27
CA PRO A 343 40.60 4.53 20.38
C PRO A 343 39.35 5.35 20.03
N ALA A 344 38.72 5.97 21.02
CA ALA A 344 37.48 6.74 20.84
C ALA A 344 37.66 7.76 19.69
N PRO A 345 36.90 7.63 18.59
CA PRO A 345 36.98 8.54 17.48
C PRO A 345 36.55 9.96 17.90
N PRO A 346 36.95 11.00 17.15
CA PRO A 346 36.43 12.35 17.34
C PRO A 346 34.89 12.38 17.29
N ALA A 347 34.25 13.30 18.01
CA ALA A 347 32.79 13.40 18.07
C ALA A 347 32.10 13.47 16.69
N GLY A 348 32.73 14.15 15.72
CA GLY A 348 32.22 14.21 14.34
C GLY A 348 32.21 12.85 13.64
N ASP A 349 33.14 11.94 13.94
CA ASP A 349 33.20 10.59 13.39
C ASP A 349 32.13 9.70 14.04
N VAL A 350 31.94 9.85 15.36
CA VAL A 350 30.90 9.16 16.12
C VAL A 350 29.50 9.57 15.62
N THR A 351 29.28 10.85 15.34
CA THR A 351 28.02 11.34 14.75
C THR A 351 27.74 10.71 13.38
N ARG A 352 28.77 10.50 12.55
CA ARG A 352 28.65 9.82 11.25
C ARG A 352 28.32 8.34 11.42
N LEU A 353 29.02 7.66 12.34
CA LEU A 353 28.75 6.25 12.67
C LEU A 353 27.33 6.06 13.23
N ARG A 354 26.85 6.98 14.08
CA ARG A 354 25.49 6.95 14.60
C ARG A 354 24.45 7.01 13.49
N ARG A 355 24.55 7.99 12.58
CA ARG A 355 23.64 8.09 11.41
C ARG A 355 23.74 6.85 10.51
N TYR A 356 24.94 6.31 10.31
CA TYR A 356 25.14 5.08 9.55
C TYR A 356 24.39 3.87 10.13
N VAL A 357 24.37 3.74 11.46
CA VAL A 357 23.67 2.63 12.14
C VAL A 357 22.17 2.91 12.29
N GLU A 358 21.81 4.07 12.83
CA GLU A 358 20.42 4.41 13.19
C GLU A 358 19.58 4.81 11.97
N ASP A 359 20.10 5.62 11.05
CA ASP A 359 19.32 6.13 9.91
C ASP A 359 19.38 5.18 8.70
N LEU A 360 20.56 4.63 8.39
CA LEU A 360 20.74 3.71 7.24
C LEU A 360 20.51 2.24 7.61
N GLY A 361 20.36 1.91 8.90
CA GLY A 361 20.12 0.53 9.37
C GLY A 361 21.28 -0.43 9.10
N ARG A 362 22.53 0.07 9.03
CA ARG A 362 23.71 -0.72 8.69
C ARG A 362 24.42 -1.27 9.93
N GLY A 363 25.23 -2.30 9.73
CA GLY A 363 25.92 -2.99 10.82
C GLY A 363 27.21 -2.29 11.25
N LEU A 364 27.37 -2.09 12.56
CA LEU A 364 28.62 -1.70 13.20
C LEU A 364 29.11 -2.82 14.11
N VAL A 365 30.37 -3.22 13.93
CA VAL A 365 31.06 -4.17 14.80
C VAL A 365 32.27 -3.48 15.41
N VAL A 366 32.46 -3.65 16.72
CA VAL A 366 33.64 -3.14 17.41
C VAL A 366 34.37 -4.31 18.05
N VAL A 367 35.62 -4.50 17.65
CA VAL A 367 36.54 -5.48 18.22
C VAL A 367 37.59 -4.70 18.99
N GLY A 368 37.55 -4.76 20.31
CA GLY A 368 38.51 -4.05 21.14
C GLY A 368 39.73 -4.88 21.53
N GLY A 369 40.85 -4.19 21.71
CA GLY A 369 42.09 -4.70 22.30
C GLY A 369 42.55 -3.79 23.43
N ASP A 370 43.85 -3.50 23.46
CA ASP A 370 44.50 -2.65 24.46
C ASP A 370 44.27 -1.14 24.26
N GLN A 371 43.72 -0.71 23.12
CA GLN A 371 43.44 0.69 22.78
C GLN A 371 41.93 1.01 22.69
N ALA A 372 41.05 0.06 22.99
CA ALA A 372 39.60 0.22 22.89
C ALA A 372 38.89 0.15 24.26
N PHE A 373 37.59 0.43 24.27
CA PHE A 373 36.75 0.39 25.48
C PHE A 373 37.25 1.32 26.59
N GLY A 374 37.43 0.82 27.82
CA GLY A 374 37.77 1.64 28.99
C GLY A 374 39.04 2.47 28.81
N LEU A 375 40.17 1.84 28.49
CA LEU A 375 41.43 2.55 28.23
C LEU A 375 41.42 3.31 26.88
N GLY A 376 40.51 2.95 25.98
CA GLY A 376 40.29 3.62 24.71
C GLY A 376 39.41 4.87 24.78
N GLY A 377 38.91 5.25 25.96
CA GLY A 377 38.09 6.46 26.13
C GLY A 377 36.63 6.31 25.70
N TYR A 378 36.11 5.09 25.65
CA TYR A 378 34.71 4.84 25.25
C TYR A 378 33.73 5.12 26.38
N GLN A 379 34.19 5.03 27.64
CA GLN A 379 33.34 5.23 28.80
C GLN A 379 32.68 6.61 28.80
N GLN A 380 31.36 6.64 29.00
CA GLN A 380 30.53 7.85 28.98
C GLN A 380 30.67 8.65 27.67
N SER A 381 31.00 7.98 26.57
CA SER A 381 31.08 8.60 25.24
C SER A 381 29.84 8.30 24.41
N GLU A 382 29.56 9.15 23.42
CA GLU A 382 28.48 8.92 22.46
C GLU A 382 28.66 7.63 21.64
N LEU A 383 29.90 7.08 21.57
CA LEU A 383 30.17 5.81 20.92
C LEU A 383 29.72 4.64 21.79
N GLU A 384 29.84 4.73 23.11
CA GLU A 384 29.35 3.70 24.04
C GLU A 384 27.82 3.62 24.00
N ASP A 385 27.12 4.75 23.90
CA ASP A 385 25.66 4.79 23.73
C ASP A 385 25.19 4.05 22.47
N LEU A 386 26.04 3.95 21.44
CA LEU A 386 25.75 3.23 20.19
C LEU A 386 25.98 1.72 20.32
N LEU A 387 26.76 1.28 21.31
CA LEU A 387 27.14 -0.12 21.48
C LEU A 387 26.24 -0.84 22.48
N PRO A 388 26.00 -2.14 22.31
CA PRO A 388 25.17 -2.92 23.23
C PRO A 388 25.90 -3.28 24.54
N VAL A 389 27.09 -2.73 24.79
CA VAL A 389 27.96 -3.07 25.92
C VAL A 389 28.47 -1.81 26.61
N ILE A 390 28.60 -1.87 27.93
CA ILE A 390 29.29 -0.86 28.73
C ILE A 390 30.80 -1.14 28.72
N SER A 391 31.59 -0.08 28.55
CA SER A 391 33.05 -0.13 28.39
C SER A 391 33.77 -0.24 29.72
N ASN A 392 33.07 -0.05 30.83
CA ASN A 392 33.58 -0.31 32.17
C ASN A 392 33.30 -1.76 32.57
N PRO A 393 34.32 -2.59 32.82
CA PRO A 393 34.11 -3.89 33.42
C PRO A 393 33.65 -3.74 34.87
N ASP A 394 32.34 -3.84 35.09
CA ASP A 394 31.78 -4.00 36.43
C ASP A 394 32.00 -5.44 36.91
N ASP A 395 33.23 -5.72 37.36
CA ASP A 395 33.54 -6.98 38.05
C ASP A 395 32.99 -6.91 39.48
N PHE A 396 31.67 -7.11 39.62
CA PHE A 396 30.96 -7.15 40.90
C PHE A 396 31.49 -8.27 41.83
N VAL A 397 32.23 -9.25 41.31
CA VAL A 397 32.69 -10.43 42.06
C VAL A 397 33.96 -10.16 42.88
N ARG A 398 34.73 -9.10 42.57
CA ARG A 398 36.00 -8.78 43.27
C ARG A 398 35.94 -7.57 44.21
N ARG A 399 34.85 -6.83 44.25
CA ARG A 399 34.75 -5.60 45.04
C ARG A 399 34.18 -5.94 46.42
N GLN A 400 35.04 -6.21 47.39
CA GLN A 400 34.63 -6.43 48.79
C GLN A 400 34.41 -5.07 49.48
N PRO A 401 33.32 -4.92 50.26
CA PRO A 401 33.09 -3.71 51.06
C PRO A 401 34.27 -3.46 52.00
N VAL A 402 34.74 -2.23 52.05
CA VAL A 402 35.86 -1.83 52.90
C VAL A 402 35.33 -1.27 54.22
N ALA A 403 36.00 -1.61 55.32
CA ALA A 403 35.77 -1.02 56.63
C ALA A 403 37.03 -0.24 57.04
N GLU A 404 36.93 1.08 57.09
CA GLU A 404 38.02 1.97 57.44
C GLU A 404 37.74 2.70 58.76
N VAL A 405 38.76 2.88 59.59
CA VAL A 405 38.69 3.67 60.83
C VAL A 405 39.86 4.64 60.86
N LEU A 406 39.55 5.93 60.73
CA LEU A 406 40.51 7.01 60.82
C LEU A 406 40.73 7.37 62.29
N VAL A 407 41.96 7.21 62.78
CA VAL A 407 42.34 7.61 64.14
C VAL A 407 43.09 8.94 64.08
N ILE A 408 42.48 10.00 64.62
CA ILE A 408 42.99 11.37 64.56
C ILE A 408 43.46 11.79 65.96
N ASP A 409 44.74 12.15 66.08
CA ASP A 409 45.26 12.76 67.30
C ASP A 409 44.71 14.18 67.47
N THR A 410 44.23 14.49 68.67
CA THR A 410 43.67 15.80 69.06
C THR A 410 44.39 16.36 70.30
N SER A 411 45.59 15.87 70.59
CA SER A 411 46.43 16.28 71.73
C SER A 411 46.75 17.78 71.72
N GLY A 412 47.22 18.32 72.85
CA GLY A 412 47.54 19.76 72.96
C GLY A 412 48.53 20.27 71.90
N SER A 413 49.46 19.43 71.43
CA SER A 413 50.39 19.75 70.33
C SER A 413 49.76 19.78 68.94
N MET A 414 48.56 19.22 68.79
CA MET A 414 47.75 19.32 67.58
C MET A 414 46.99 20.63 67.51
N ALA A 415 46.80 21.34 68.63
CA ALA A 415 46.12 22.64 68.68
C ALA A 415 47.03 23.80 68.21
N ASP A 416 48.33 23.56 68.02
CA ASP A 416 49.26 24.52 67.47
C ASP A 416 49.08 24.66 65.95
N CYS A 417 49.22 25.89 65.47
CA CYS A 417 49.30 26.16 64.03
C CYS A 417 50.43 25.33 63.41
N HIS A 418 50.20 24.77 62.23
CA HIS A 418 51.26 24.17 61.41
C HIS A 418 52.16 25.29 60.86
N CYS A 419 52.99 25.87 61.72
CA CYS A 419 54.02 26.81 61.35
C CYS A 419 55.32 26.02 61.18
N GLY A 420 55.87 26.06 59.96
CA GLY A 420 57.12 25.43 59.60
C GLY A 420 58.27 25.84 60.50
N ASP A 421 59.20 24.90 60.65
CA ASP A 421 60.45 24.95 61.39
C ASP A 421 60.98 26.34 61.75
N GLY A 422 61.19 26.54 63.06
CA GLY A 422 62.33 27.25 63.63
C GLY A 422 62.67 28.64 63.10
N ASN A 423 62.50 29.62 64.01
CA ASN A 423 63.16 30.93 64.00
C ASN A 423 62.47 31.99 63.12
N LEU A 424 61.74 32.93 63.76
CA LEU A 424 61.57 34.34 63.37
C LEU A 424 60.60 35.03 64.35
N ASP A 425 61.17 35.87 65.24
CA ASP A 425 60.45 36.80 66.12
C ASP A 425 59.63 37.81 65.32
N GLY A 426 58.32 37.87 65.57
CA GLY A 426 57.46 38.96 65.10
C GLY A 426 55.97 38.63 65.21
N PRO A 427 55.13 39.54 65.74
CA PRO A 427 53.70 39.29 65.84
C PRO A 427 53.07 39.34 64.44
N ARG A 428 52.62 38.19 63.93
CA ARG A 428 51.82 38.15 62.69
C ARG A 428 50.34 38.08 63.02
N GLU A 429 49.62 39.11 62.60
CA GLU A 429 48.17 39.07 62.36
C GLU A 429 47.90 38.07 61.22
N GLY A 430 47.40 36.88 61.57
CA GLY A 430 47.09 35.79 60.63
C GLY A 430 47.79 34.48 61.00
N GLY A 431 47.27 33.78 62.00
CA GLY A 431 47.79 32.49 62.47
C GLY A 431 47.74 31.41 61.40
N GLY A 432 48.73 30.51 61.38
CA GLY A 432 48.79 29.38 60.45
C GLY A 432 47.60 28.42 60.60
N VAL A 433 47.40 27.55 59.60
CA VAL A 433 46.30 26.57 59.64
C VAL A 433 46.55 25.59 60.79
N ASN A 434 45.51 25.31 61.57
CA ASN A 434 45.64 24.39 62.69
C ASN A 434 45.91 22.97 62.16
N LYS A 435 46.79 22.20 62.81
CA LYS A 435 47.06 20.82 62.38
C LYS A 435 45.79 19.96 62.41
N THR A 436 44.87 20.26 63.33
CA THR A 436 43.55 19.63 63.38
C THR A 436 42.70 19.90 62.14
N ASP A 437 42.80 21.08 61.53
CA ASP A 437 42.03 21.44 60.33
C ASP A 437 42.54 20.68 59.11
N ILE A 438 43.87 20.46 59.03
CA ILE A 438 44.48 19.64 57.99
C ILE A 438 44.06 18.17 58.15
N SER A 439 44.09 17.64 59.37
CA SER A 439 43.62 16.28 59.65
C SER A 439 42.14 16.10 59.34
N ARG A 440 41.32 17.13 59.60
CA ARG A 440 39.90 17.14 59.24
C ARG A 440 39.70 17.11 57.72
N ALA A 441 40.37 17.98 56.97
CA ALA A 441 40.26 18.01 55.51
C ALA A 441 40.73 16.70 54.87
N GLY A 442 41.79 16.08 55.42
CA GLY A 442 42.24 14.76 55.00
C GLY A 442 41.21 13.67 55.27
N ALA A 443 40.52 13.73 56.42
CA ALA A 443 39.45 12.80 56.73
C ALA A 443 38.23 13.00 55.81
N GLU A 444 37.85 14.24 55.50
CA GLU A 444 36.77 14.55 54.54
C GLU A 444 37.07 14.00 53.14
N LEU A 445 38.31 14.16 52.65
CA LEU A 445 38.73 13.58 51.36
C LEU A 445 38.75 12.04 51.36
N ALA A 446 39.19 11.43 52.46
CA ALA A 446 39.17 9.97 52.61
C ALA A 446 37.74 9.44 52.64
N ILE A 447 36.84 10.08 53.39
CA ILE A 447 35.41 9.74 53.42
C ILE A 447 34.77 9.92 52.04
N GLY A 448 35.09 11.01 51.32
CA GLY A 448 34.58 11.28 49.97
C GLY A 448 35.04 10.25 48.93
N ALA A 449 36.18 9.60 49.13
CA ALA A 449 36.68 8.54 48.25
C ALA A 449 36.02 7.16 48.50
N LEU A 450 35.37 6.97 49.65
CA LEU A 450 34.61 5.75 49.96
C LEU A 450 33.25 5.73 49.25
N ARG A 451 32.72 4.54 49.01
CA ARG A 451 31.39 4.34 48.43
C ARG A 451 30.31 4.29 49.49
N ASP A 452 29.06 4.37 49.05
CA ASP A 452 27.90 4.35 49.93
C ASP A 452 27.74 2.99 50.66
N GLU A 453 28.27 1.91 50.07
CA GLU A 453 28.30 0.56 50.66
C GLU A 453 29.45 0.31 51.65
N ASP A 454 30.44 1.22 51.72
CA ASP A 454 31.59 1.10 52.61
C ASP A 454 31.25 1.55 54.04
N ARG A 455 32.06 1.11 55.01
CA ARG A 455 31.92 1.48 56.42
C ARG A 455 33.08 2.35 56.87
N ILE A 456 32.77 3.42 57.57
CA ILE A 456 33.74 4.40 58.05
C ILE A 456 33.49 4.75 59.51
N GLY A 457 34.55 5.01 60.25
CA GLY A 457 34.50 5.60 61.57
C GLY A 457 35.66 6.56 61.77
N VAL A 458 35.44 7.63 62.53
CA VAL A 458 36.48 8.59 62.89
C VAL A 458 36.63 8.61 64.40
N LEU A 459 37.80 8.22 64.88
CA LEU A 459 38.14 8.15 66.30
C LEU A 459 39.10 9.29 66.65
N ALA A 460 38.67 10.22 67.49
CA ALA A 460 39.55 11.24 68.06
C ALA A 460 40.27 10.68 69.30
N PHE A 461 41.58 10.84 69.35
CA PHE A 461 42.44 10.35 70.42
C PHE A 461 43.17 11.51 71.12
N THR A 462 43.20 11.50 72.45
CA THR A 462 44.04 12.37 73.31
C THR A 462 44.58 11.57 74.49
N SER A 463 44.15 11.85 75.72
CA SER A 463 44.34 11.00 76.91
C SER A 463 43.26 9.91 77.04
N GLY A 464 42.22 9.96 76.19
CA GLY A 464 41.19 8.94 76.01
C GLY A 464 40.69 8.92 74.56
N THR A 465 39.75 8.03 74.25
CA THR A 465 39.16 7.88 72.90
C THR A 465 37.72 8.38 72.86
N ARG A 466 37.37 9.10 71.78
CA ARG A 466 36.00 9.53 71.50
C ARG A 466 35.69 9.33 70.02
N TRP A 467 34.57 8.71 69.70
CA TRP A 467 34.08 8.67 68.32
C TRP A 467 33.60 10.07 67.90
N ALA A 468 34.26 10.63 66.89
CA ALA A 468 33.79 11.83 66.19
C ALA A 468 32.73 11.46 65.15
N LEU A 469 32.93 10.34 64.45
CA LEU A 469 31.93 9.67 63.62
C LEU A 469 31.86 8.20 64.07
N PRO A 470 30.74 7.73 64.64
CA PRO A 470 30.59 6.32 65.04
C PRO A 470 30.82 5.39 63.85
N PHE A 471 31.51 4.27 64.07
CA PHE A 471 31.73 3.29 63.01
C PHE A 471 30.40 2.76 62.48
N GLY A 472 30.14 2.99 61.20
CA GLY A 472 28.88 2.67 60.55
C GLY A 472 28.95 2.79 59.04
N PRO A 473 27.82 2.66 58.34
CA PRO A 473 27.74 2.98 56.92
C PRO A 473 28.21 4.42 56.67
N LYS A 474 28.83 4.67 55.51
CA LYS A 474 29.15 6.03 55.07
C LYS A 474 27.87 6.90 55.14
N PRO A 475 27.89 8.07 55.81
CA PRO A 475 26.74 8.97 55.82
C PRO A 475 26.53 9.60 54.43
N ASP A 476 25.27 9.75 54.02
CA ASP A 476 24.90 10.30 52.70
C ASP A 476 25.38 11.75 52.46
N ASP A 477 25.61 12.51 53.55
CA ASP A 477 25.96 13.94 53.53
C ASP A 477 27.40 14.23 54.04
N ALA A 478 28.34 13.29 53.91
CA ALA A 478 29.71 13.40 54.46
C ALA A 478 30.77 13.93 53.49
#